data_AF-A0A1V3JZZ3-F1
#
_entry.id   AF-A0A1V3JZZ3-F1
#
_cell.length_a   1.000
_cell.length_b   1.000
_cell.length_c   1.000
_cell.angle_alpha   90.00
_cell.angle_beta   90.00
_cell.angle_gamma   90.00
#
_symmetry.space_group_name_H-M   'P 1'
#
loop_
_entity.id
_entity.type
_entity.pdbx_description
1 polymer ?
#
loop_
_entity_poly.entity_id
_entity_poly.type
_entity_poly.pdbx_seq_one_letter_code
_entity_poly.pdbx_strand_id
1 'polypeptide(L)' 'MVYIRNLSLNFGDQPLFVRLNLSLFQKQWASLLDSSGESILLRLIAGIDTQGSVQGQINVEPNVCMAWFALEP' A
#
# COMPACT_ATOMS: atom_id res chain seq x y z
N MET A 1 -10.87 -8.50 1.57
CA MET A 1 -10.71 -7.23 2.30
C MET A 1 -9.23 -6.92 2.41
N VAL A 2 -8.84 -5.65 2.39
CA VAL A 2 -7.46 -5.22 2.60
C VAL A 2 -7.39 -4.39 3.88
N TYR A 3 -6.49 -4.75 4.77
CA TYR A 3 -6.24 -4.04 6.03
C TYR A 3 -4.77 -3.68 6.16
N ILE A 4 -4.52 -2.43 6.47
CA ILE A 4 -3.20 -1.89 6.74
C ILE A 4 -3.23 -1.32 8.15
N ARG A 5 -2.34 -1.78 9.02
CA ARG A 5 -2.23 -1.33 10.42
C ARG A 5 -0.82 -0.86 10.73
N ASN A 6 -0.73 0.38 11.22
CA ASN A 6 0.51 1.03 11.61
C ASN A 6 1.64 0.91 10.57
N LEU A 7 1.28 0.97 9.27
CA LEU A 7 2.27 0.86 8.21
C LEU A 7 3.18 2.08 8.23
N SER A 8 4.48 1.84 8.34
CA SER A 8 5.51 2.85 8.20
C SER A 8 6.51 2.37 7.17
N LEU A 9 6.86 3.24 6.23
CA LEU A 9 7.81 2.94 5.17
C LEU A 9 8.83 4.07 5.11
N ASN A 10 10.10 3.68 5.16
CA ASN A 10 11.22 4.61 5.12
C ASN A 10 12.18 4.22 3.99
N PHE A 11 12.61 5.21 3.21
CA PHE A 11 13.71 5.09 2.27
C PHE A 11 14.95 5.77 2.88
N GLY A 12 15.81 4.96 3.52
CA GLY A 12 16.87 5.49 4.38
C GLY A 12 16.27 6.33 5.51
N ASP A 13 16.68 7.59 5.61
CA ASP A 13 16.19 8.54 6.62
C ASP A 13 14.92 9.31 6.21
N GLN A 14 14.38 9.05 5.01
CA GLN A 14 13.19 9.73 4.51
C GLN A 14 11.93 8.88 4.73
N PRO A 15 11.02 9.26 5.65
CA PRO A 15 9.76 8.56 5.84
C PRO A 15 8.79 8.91 4.70
N LEU A 16 8.28 7.88 4.00
CA LEU A 16 7.20 8.04 3.02
C LEU A 16 5.82 7.83 3.67
N PHE A 17 5.70 6.84 4.56
CA PHE A 17 4.49 6.61 5.34
C PHE A 17 4.82 6.59 6.83
N VAL A 18 3.97 7.23 7.65
CA VAL A 18 4.11 7.25 9.10
C VAL A 18 2.80 6.77 9.74
N ARG A 19 2.82 5.56 10.31
CA ARG A 19 1.65 4.95 11.00
C ARG A 19 0.35 4.99 10.18
N LEU A 20 0.44 4.69 8.89
CA LEU A 20 -0.72 4.62 8.01
C LEU A 20 -1.64 3.47 8.46
N ASN A 21 -2.92 3.77 8.62
CA ASN A 21 -3.97 2.81 8.89
C ASN A 21 -5.04 2.95 7.80
N LEU A 22 -5.32 1.87 7.09
CA LEU A 22 -6.28 1.86 5.97
C LEU A 22 -7.08 0.55 6.00
N SER A 23 -8.36 0.64 5.68
CA SER A 23 -9.26 -0.51 5.55
C SER A 23 -10.08 -0.34 4.29
N LEU A 24 -9.98 -1.30 3.38
CA LEU A 24 -10.74 -1.32 2.13
C LEU A 24 -11.61 -2.57 2.08
N PHE A 25 -12.93 -2.35 2.13
CA PHE A 25 -13.92 -3.43 2.10
C PHE A 25 -14.29 -3.81 0.67
N GLN A 26 -14.81 -5.02 0.48
CA GLN A 26 -15.32 -5.43 -0.82
C GLN A 26 -16.43 -4.48 -1.29
N LYS A 27 -16.50 -4.23 -2.61
CA LYS A 27 -17.48 -3.33 -3.25
C LYS A 27 -17.32 -1.85 -2.87
N GLN A 28 -16.24 -1.47 -2.20
CA GLN A 28 -15.88 -0.07 -2.00
C GLN A 28 -14.88 0.37 -3.07
N TRP A 29 -15.10 1.58 -3.55
CA TRP A 29 -14.16 2.28 -4.42
C TRP A 29 -13.43 3.31 -3.57
N ALA A 30 -12.11 3.33 -3.64
CA ALA A 30 -11.28 4.34 -3.00
C ALA A 30 -10.33 4.89 -4.06
N SER A 31 -10.15 6.21 -4.06
CA SER A 31 -9.06 6.87 -4.77
C SER A 31 -8.00 7.22 -3.76
N LEU A 32 -6.75 6.96 -4.12
CA LEU A 32 -5.65 7.70 -3.55
C LEU A 32 -5.49 8.98 -4.40
N LEU A 33 -5.05 10.07 -3.79
CA LEU A 33 -4.79 11.34 -4.47
C LEU A 33 -3.47 11.93 -3.96
N ASP A 34 -2.34 11.38 -4.41
CA ASP A 34 -1.00 11.90 -4.20
C ASP A 34 0.02 11.28 -5.18
N SER A 35 0.88 12.09 -5.79
CA SER A 35 1.80 11.65 -6.85
C SER A 35 3.01 10.85 -6.35
N SER A 36 3.34 10.93 -5.06
CA SER A 36 4.61 10.40 -4.54
C SER A 36 4.51 9.00 -3.92
N GLY A 37 3.38 8.68 -3.28
CA GLY A 37 3.24 7.48 -2.45
C GLY A 37 2.35 6.37 -3.02
N GLU A 38 1.46 6.68 -3.95
CA GLU A 38 0.43 5.76 -4.43
C GLU A 38 0.97 4.47 -5.01
N SER A 39 1.84 4.58 -6.01
CA SER A 39 2.45 3.44 -6.68
C SER A 39 3.21 2.55 -5.70
N ILE A 40 3.83 3.14 -4.68
CA ILE A 40 4.58 2.41 -3.65
C ILE A 40 3.62 1.70 -2.68
N LEU A 41 2.54 2.36 -2.26
CA LEU A 41 1.51 1.74 -1.43
C LEU A 41 0.84 0.56 -2.14
N LEU A 42 0.53 0.72 -3.44
CA LEU A 42 -0.05 -0.36 -4.25
C LEU A 42 0.92 -1.53 -4.39
N ARG A 43 2.22 -1.27 -4.62
CA ARG A 43 3.27 -2.32 -4.63
C ARG A 43 3.34 -3.05 -3.30
N LEU A 44 3.32 -2.33 -2.17
CA LEU A 44 3.32 -2.93 -0.83
C LEU A 44 2.10 -3.82 -0.59
N ILE A 45 0.91 -3.36 -0.97
CA ILE A 45 -0.34 -4.14 -0.86
C ILE A 45 -0.26 -5.40 -1.73
N ALA A 46 0.33 -5.29 -2.93
CA ALA A 46 0.55 -6.41 -3.85
C ALA A 46 1.67 -7.36 -3.40
N GLY A 47 2.38 -7.07 -2.30
CA GLY A 47 3.51 -7.87 -1.83
C GLY A 47 4.76 -7.75 -2.70
N ILE A 48 4.86 -6.72 -3.53
CA ILE A 48 6.03 -6.42 -4.37
C ILE A 48 7.04 -5.66 -3.52
N ASP A 49 8.30 -6.09 -3.55
CA ASP A 49 9.39 -5.43 -2.83
C ASP A 49 9.56 -3.97 -3.29
N THR A 50 9.68 -3.07 -2.31
CA THR A 50 9.86 -1.63 -2.52
C THR A 50 11.24 -1.14 -2.11
N GLN A 51 12.19 -2.02 -1.74
CA GLN A 51 13.56 -1.68 -1.30
C GLN A 51 13.67 -0.77 -0.05
N GLY A 52 12.56 -0.45 0.59
CA GLY A 52 12.51 0.38 1.79
C GLY A 52 12.32 -0.45 3.06
N SER A 53 12.60 0.16 4.21
CA SER A 53 12.30 -0.46 5.50
C SER A 53 10.80 -0.36 5.78
N VAL A 54 10.12 -1.49 5.78
CA VAL A 54 8.68 -1.60 6.04
C VAL A 54 8.46 -2.09 7.46
N GLN A 55 7.59 -1.38 8.21
CA GLN A 55 7.10 -1.78 9.52
C GLN A 55 5.57 -1.75 9.54
N GLY A 56 4.95 -2.60 10.36
CA GLY A 56 3.50 -2.69 10.49
C GLY A 56 2.94 -3.99 9.92
N GLN A 57 1.64 -4.01 9.65
CA GLN A 57 0.93 -5.19 9.13
C GLN A 57 0.08 -4.83 7.93
N ILE A 58 0.23 -5.63 6.86
CA ILE A 58 -0.64 -5.59 5.68
C ILE A 58 -1.30 -6.97 5.58
N ASN A 59 -2.62 -7.01 5.71
CA ASN A 59 -3.41 -8.22 5.61
C ASN A 59 -4.34 -8.11 4.41
N VAL A 60 -4.14 -9.01 3.44
CA VAL A 60 -5.03 -9.19 2.30
C VAL A 60 -5.75 -10.53 2.50
N GLU A 61 -7.08 -10.53 2.45
CA GLU A 61 -7.84 -11.78 2.56
C GLU A 61 -7.51 -12.73 1.39
N PRO A 62 -7.47 -14.05 1.63
CA PRO A 62 -6.99 -15.04 0.66
C PRO A 62 -7.80 -15.14 -0.64
N ASN A 63 -9.03 -14.60 -0.67
CA ASN A 63 -9.90 -14.59 -1.86
C ASN A 63 -9.91 -13.23 -2.59
N VAL A 64 -8.94 -12.37 -2.33
CA VAL A 64 -8.81 -11.08 -3.03
C VAL A 64 -7.76 -11.22 -4.13
N CYS A 65 -8.23 -11.22 -5.38
CA CYS A 65 -7.35 -11.03 -6.54
C CYS A 65 -7.10 -9.53 -6.73
N MET A 66 -5.82 -9.15 -6.76
CA MET A 66 -5.40 -7.78 -7.01
C MET A 66 -4.85 -7.68 -8.42
N ALA A 67 -5.35 -6.71 -9.19
CA ALA A 67 -4.81 -6.35 -10.48
C ALA A 67 -4.30 -4.91 -10.38
N TRP A 68 -3.10 -4.67 -10.92
CA TRP A 68 -2.52 -3.33 -10.96
C TRP A 68 -2.42 -2.89 -12.41
N PHE A 69 -3.03 -1.74 -12.69
CA PHE A 69 -2.88 -1.02 -13.95
C PHE A 69 -1.98 0.19 -13.68
N ALA A 70 -0.71 0.10 -14.08
CA ALA A 70 0.18 1.24 -14.09
C ALA A 70 -0.10 2.07 -15.35
N LEU A 71 -0.17 3.40 -15.20
CA LEU A 71 -0.03 4.29 -16.34
C LEU A 71 1.47 4.31 -16.67
N GLU A 72 1.91 3.52 -17.65
CA GLU A 72 3.23 3.73 -18.23
C GLU A 72 3.17 4.94 -19.19
N PRO A 73 4.21 5.80 -19.20
CA PRO A 73 4.31 6.92 -20.13
C PRO A 73 4.57 6.48 -21.58
#